data_AF-A0A1T4PE30-F1
#
_entry.id   AF-A0A1T4PE30-F1
#
_cell.length_a   1.000
_cell.length_b   1.000
_cell.length_c   1.000
_cell.angle_alpha   90.00
_cell.angle_beta   90.00
_cell.angle_gamma   90.00
#
_symmetry.space_group_name_H-M   'P 1'
#
loop_
_entity.id
_entity.type
_entity.pdbx_description
1 polymer ?
#
loop_
_entity_poly.entity_id
_entity_poly.type
_entity_poly.pdbx_seq_one_letter_code
_entity_poly.pdbx_strand_id
1 'polypeptide(L)'
;MKIRLHILSVLFIFLSFISYGFDFGPMGFDKRIDDGSGYGEFSLRNHENHPIRYKISILDSGKKNNISKYASVYPKILTIPAQGEKIFKVYVDPKENIKPGEYTFLLGMKSIGIPFLGDGEIKNSKPEVTMQAGVNVEMSCYAGNIKNYFDIKNPQFYKKVEKDGVIKRYFKGKVLNNTGRGYEIGVGFYDANNTLMDVKAKGRLVNKSSMDVNILIPNQAKKIVFYDYNNQIVVGQQITIK
;
A
#
# COMPACT_ATOMS: atom_id res chain seq x y z
N MET A 1 -1.03 15.61 -49.27
CA MET A 1 -2.35 15.47 -48.59
C MET A 1 -2.46 14.18 -47.78
N LYS A 2 -2.10 13.00 -48.31
CA LYS A 2 -2.23 11.69 -47.62
C LYS A 2 -1.47 11.56 -46.28
N ILE A 3 -0.24 12.09 -46.19
CA ILE A 3 0.57 12.05 -44.94
C ILE A 3 -0.07 12.85 -43.79
N ARG A 4 -0.66 14.02 -44.08
CA ARG A 4 -1.39 14.82 -43.07
C ARG A 4 -2.63 14.09 -42.55
N LEU A 5 -3.31 13.34 -43.40
CA LEU A 5 -4.47 12.54 -43.01
C LEU A 5 -4.07 11.37 -42.10
N HIS A 6 -2.96 10.70 -42.37
CA HIS A 6 -2.46 9.60 -41.53
C HIS A 6 -1.99 10.10 -40.15
N ILE A 7 -1.34 11.27 -40.10
CA ILE A 7 -0.98 11.90 -38.82
C ILE A 7 -2.22 12.28 -38.02
N LEU A 8 -3.27 12.81 -38.67
CA LEU A 8 -4.53 13.12 -38.01
C LEU A 8 -5.23 11.87 -37.46
N SER A 9 -5.24 10.77 -38.24
CA SER A 9 -5.81 9.49 -37.82
C SER A 9 -5.07 8.88 -36.65
N VAL A 10 -3.73 8.94 -36.64
CA VAL A 10 -2.90 8.48 -35.52
C VAL A 10 -3.14 9.34 -34.27
N LEU A 11 -3.23 10.67 -34.42
CA LEU A 11 -3.55 11.57 -33.32
C LEU A 11 -4.94 11.30 -32.74
N PHE A 12 -5.93 10.98 -33.58
CA PHE A 12 -7.29 10.63 -33.14
C PHE A 12 -7.33 9.31 -32.36
N ILE A 13 -6.48 8.33 -32.72
CA ILE A 13 -6.31 7.07 -31.97
C ILE A 13 -5.63 7.32 -30.62
N PHE A 14 -4.68 8.25 -30.53
CA PHE A 14 -4.07 8.61 -29.23
C PHE A 14 -5.02 9.41 -28.32
N LEU A 15 -6.00 10.13 -28.89
CA LEU A 15 -6.99 10.88 -28.12
C LEU A 15 -8.16 10.01 -27.63
N SER A 16 -8.33 8.80 -28.15
CA SER A 16 -9.45 7.91 -27.80
C SER A 16 -9.16 6.93 -26.66
N PHE A 17 -7.99 7.02 -26.02
CA PHE A 17 -7.70 6.22 -24.83
C PHE A 17 -8.52 6.72 -23.64
N ILE A 18 -9.65 6.06 -23.39
CA ILE A 18 -10.39 6.18 -22.13
C ILE A 18 -9.52 5.54 -21.04
N SER A 19 -8.99 6.37 -20.15
CA SER A 19 -8.19 5.94 -19.02
C SER A 19 -9.11 5.56 -17.86
N TYR A 20 -9.20 4.28 -17.55
CA TYR A 20 -9.90 3.81 -16.35
C TYR A 20 -8.93 3.83 -15.16
N GLY A 21 -9.26 4.61 -14.14
CA GLY A 21 -8.47 4.72 -12.92
C GLY A 21 -9.11 3.93 -11.78
N PHE A 22 -8.35 3.00 -11.18
CA PHE A 22 -8.70 2.43 -9.88
C PHE A 22 -7.81 3.06 -8.81
N ASP A 23 -8.42 3.78 -7.89
CA ASP A 23 -7.72 4.52 -6.85
C ASP A 23 -8.23 4.10 -5.47
N PHE A 24 -7.31 3.51 -4.71
CA PHE A 24 -7.55 2.86 -3.44
C PHE A 24 -6.37 3.11 -2.50
N GLY A 25 -6.66 3.46 -1.26
CA GLY A 25 -5.65 3.61 -0.24
C GLY A 25 -6.18 3.39 1.18
N PRO A 26 -5.32 3.08 2.14
CA PRO A 26 -3.92 2.65 1.96
C PRO A 26 -3.82 1.23 1.35
N MET A 27 -2.67 0.88 0.78
CA MET A 27 -2.45 -0.44 0.14
C MET A 27 -2.28 -1.62 1.12
N GLY A 28 -2.22 -1.37 2.43
CA GLY A 28 -1.99 -2.40 3.45
C GLY A 28 -2.78 -2.14 4.72
N PHE A 29 -3.10 -3.21 5.43
CA PHE A 29 -3.78 -3.16 6.73
C PHE A 29 -2.76 -3.04 7.88
N ASP A 30 -1.80 -3.97 7.96
CA ASP A 30 -0.65 -3.99 8.87
C ASP A 30 -0.96 -3.63 10.33
N LYS A 31 -2.15 -4.01 10.82
CA LYS A 31 -2.57 -3.80 12.20
C LYS A 31 -2.26 -4.98 13.10
N ARG A 32 -2.06 -4.65 14.38
CA ARG A 32 -2.07 -5.62 15.47
C ARG A 32 -3.52 -6.03 15.75
N ILE A 33 -3.77 -7.32 15.98
CA ILE A 33 -5.15 -7.86 16.07
C ILE A 33 -5.44 -8.57 17.40
N ASP A 34 -4.48 -8.63 18.32
CA ASP A 34 -4.60 -9.27 19.64
C ASP A 34 -4.75 -8.28 20.81
N ASP A 35 -4.86 -6.98 20.53
CA ASP A 35 -4.95 -5.90 21.53
C ASP A 35 -6.16 -4.97 21.31
N GLY A 36 -7.11 -5.36 20.46
CA GLY A 36 -8.26 -4.54 20.09
C GLY A 36 -7.98 -3.45 19.05
N SER A 37 -6.74 -3.32 18.54
CA SER A 37 -6.38 -2.33 17.51
C SER A 37 -6.55 -2.83 16.07
N GLY A 38 -7.25 -3.96 15.87
CA GLY A 38 -7.50 -4.61 14.59
C GLY A 38 -8.47 -3.85 13.68
N TYR A 39 -8.17 -2.59 13.40
CA TYR A 39 -9.04 -1.65 12.68
C TYR A 39 -8.28 -0.83 11.64
N GLY A 40 -8.85 -0.70 10.44
CA GLY A 40 -8.29 0.13 9.37
C GLY A 40 -9.38 0.81 8.54
N GLU A 41 -9.13 2.07 8.18
CA GLU A 41 -9.94 2.82 7.24
C GLU A 41 -9.29 2.83 5.87
N PHE A 42 -10.11 2.68 4.84
CA PHE A 42 -9.68 2.67 3.45
C PHE A 42 -10.59 3.58 2.62
N SER A 43 -10.01 4.30 1.68
CA SER A 43 -10.75 5.11 0.72
C SER A 43 -10.72 4.49 -0.67
N LEU A 44 -11.81 4.74 -1.39
CA LEU A 44 -11.93 4.52 -2.83
C LEU A 44 -12.29 5.85 -3.47
N ARG A 45 -11.59 6.20 -4.54
CA ARG A 45 -11.87 7.39 -5.35
C ARG A 45 -12.39 6.99 -6.72
N ASN A 46 -13.40 7.71 -7.15
CA ASN A 46 -14.01 7.59 -8.47
C ASN A 46 -13.53 8.74 -9.36
N HIS A 47 -12.81 8.41 -10.41
CA HIS A 47 -12.34 9.36 -11.42
C HIS A 47 -13.28 9.49 -12.62
N GLU A 48 -14.40 8.78 -12.60
CA GLU A 48 -15.43 8.84 -13.65
C GLU A 48 -16.42 9.99 -13.40
N ASN A 49 -17.04 10.44 -14.49
CA ASN A 49 -18.08 11.48 -14.46
C ASN A 49 -19.48 10.96 -14.10
N HIS A 50 -19.57 9.70 -13.68
CA HIS A 50 -20.79 9.07 -13.21
C HIS A 50 -20.52 8.30 -11.91
N PRO A 51 -21.53 8.07 -11.05
CA PRO A 51 -21.33 7.31 -9.82
C PRO A 51 -20.95 5.85 -10.10
N ILE A 52 -20.03 5.29 -9.30
CA ILE A 52 -19.68 3.88 -9.33
C ILE A 52 -20.10 3.23 -8.01
N ARG A 53 -20.66 2.01 -8.10
CA ARG A 53 -20.95 1.19 -6.93
C ARG A 53 -19.94 0.05 -6.81
N TYR A 54 -19.36 -0.12 -5.64
CA TYR A 54 -18.47 -1.23 -5.33
C TYR A 54 -19.12 -2.19 -4.33
N LYS A 55 -18.95 -3.49 -4.57
CA LYS A 55 -19.10 -4.53 -3.55
C LYS A 55 -17.74 -4.79 -2.94
N ILE A 56 -17.66 -4.67 -1.62
CA ILE A 56 -16.46 -4.92 -0.83
C ILE A 56 -16.66 -6.20 -0.04
N SER A 57 -15.65 -7.06 -0.06
CA SER A 57 -15.71 -8.41 0.50
C SER A 57 -14.39 -8.81 1.13
N ILE A 58 -14.50 -9.64 2.17
CA ILE A 58 -13.38 -10.33 2.77
C ILE A 58 -13.38 -11.75 2.19
N LEU A 59 -12.25 -12.16 1.61
CA LEU A 59 -12.08 -13.47 0.98
C LEU A 59 -10.94 -14.23 1.67
N ASP A 60 -10.96 -15.55 1.57
CA ASP A 60 -9.88 -16.43 2.04
C ASP A 60 -8.61 -16.18 1.22
N SER A 61 -7.47 -16.04 1.89
CA SER A 61 -6.17 -15.87 1.21
C SER A 61 -5.60 -17.15 0.60
N GLY A 62 -6.19 -18.32 0.91
CA GLY A 62 -5.67 -19.63 0.53
C GLY A 62 -4.38 -20.01 1.26
N LYS A 63 -3.93 -19.19 2.23
CA LYS A 63 -2.70 -19.42 2.98
C LYS A 63 -2.99 -20.09 4.32
N LYS A 64 -1.99 -20.82 4.84
CA LYS A 64 -2.08 -21.49 6.15
C LYS A 64 -2.41 -20.52 7.31
N ASN A 65 -1.99 -19.27 7.18
CA ASN A 65 -2.24 -18.19 8.14
C ASN A 65 -3.44 -17.30 7.74
N ASN A 66 -4.41 -17.84 6.99
CA ASN A 66 -5.63 -17.12 6.66
C ASN A 66 -6.44 -16.76 7.93
N ILE A 67 -6.93 -15.51 7.98
CA ILE A 67 -7.72 -14.97 9.09
C ILE A 67 -9.07 -14.39 8.63
N SER A 68 -9.44 -14.61 7.37
CA SER A 68 -10.64 -14.02 6.74
C SER A 68 -11.93 -14.24 7.55
N LYS A 69 -12.08 -15.36 8.25
CA LYS A 69 -13.25 -15.67 9.09
C LYS A 69 -13.46 -14.74 10.30
N TYR A 70 -12.42 -14.00 10.69
CA TYR A 70 -12.47 -13.00 11.76
C TYR A 70 -12.41 -11.57 11.24
N ALA A 71 -12.30 -11.41 9.92
CA ALA A 71 -12.25 -10.12 9.27
C ALA A 71 -13.64 -9.73 8.74
N SER A 72 -14.00 -8.47 8.90
CA SER A 72 -15.27 -7.91 8.45
C SER A 72 -15.06 -6.53 7.82
N VAL A 73 -16.00 -6.14 6.96
CA VAL A 73 -15.96 -4.85 6.26
C VAL A 73 -17.30 -4.14 6.35
N TYR A 74 -17.25 -2.83 6.56
CA TYR A 74 -18.42 -1.96 6.62
C TYR A 74 -18.19 -0.60 5.95
N PRO A 75 -19.09 -0.15 5.07
CA PRO A 75 -20.20 -0.91 4.50
C PRO A 75 -19.71 -1.95 3.47
N LYS A 76 -20.49 -3.01 3.24
CA LYS A 76 -20.19 -4.04 2.20
C LYS A 76 -20.48 -3.56 0.78
N ILE A 77 -21.30 -2.53 0.64
CA ILE A 77 -21.63 -1.89 -0.64
C ILE A 77 -21.42 -0.40 -0.45
N LEU A 78 -20.65 0.20 -1.34
CA LEU A 78 -20.30 1.61 -1.30
C LEU A 78 -20.60 2.23 -2.66
N THR A 79 -21.41 3.28 -2.69
CA THR A 79 -21.63 4.08 -3.91
C THR A 79 -20.81 5.35 -3.80
N ILE A 80 -19.91 5.56 -4.75
CA ILE A 80 -19.00 6.69 -4.81
C ILE A 80 -19.54 7.65 -5.87
N PRO A 81 -19.82 8.92 -5.53
CA PRO A 81 -20.31 9.88 -6.51
C PRO A 81 -19.27 10.12 -7.61
N ALA A 82 -19.71 10.71 -8.73
CA ALA A 82 -18.81 11.15 -9.80
C ALA A 82 -17.72 12.07 -9.24
N GLN A 83 -16.47 11.89 -9.68
CA GLN A 83 -15.30 12.65 -9.21
C GLN A 83 -15.14 12.71 -7.68
N GLY A 84 -15.67 11.71 -6.96
CA GLY A 84 -15.77 11.71 -5.51
C GLY A 84 -14.94 10.64 -4.82
N GLU A 85 -14.95 10.67 -3.49
CA GLU A 85 -14.24 9.72 -2.63
C GLU A 85 -15.13 9.27 -1.47
N LYS A 86 -15.01 8.01 -1.07
CA LYS A 86 -15.70 7.45 0.08
C LYS A 86 -14.81 6.50 0.86
N ILE A 87 -15.05 6.42 2.16
CA ILE A 87 -14.32 5.57 3.10
C ILE A 87 -15.15 4.34 3.46
N PHE A 88 -14.47 3.21 3.64
CA PHE A 88 -14.99 2.02 4.29
C PHE A 88 -13.99 1.51 5.34
N LYS A 89 -14.48 0.65 6.22
CA LYS A 89 -13.79 0.21 7.42
C LYS A 89 -13.60 -1.29 7.40
N VAL A 90 -12.41 -1.76 7.75
CA VAL A 90 -12.09 -3.16 7.93
C VAL A 90 -11.76 -3.41 9.39
N TYR A 91 -12.36 -4.46 9.96
CA TYR A 91 -12.11 -4.91 11.33
C TYR A 91 -11.60 -6.35 11.28
N VAL A 92 -10.61 -6.68 12.11
CA VAL A 92 -10.11 -8.03 12.30
C VAL A 92 -10.11 -8.31 13.80
N ASP A 93 -11.04 -9.15 14.23
CA ASP A 93 -11.27 -9.45 15.64
C ASP A 93 -11.20 -10.98 15.85
N PRO A 94 -9.98 -11.54 15.99
CA PRO A 94 -9.83 -12.94 16.31
C PRO A 94 -10.29 -13.18 17.74
N LYS A 95 -11.05 -14.27 17.96
CA LYS A 95 -11.38 -14.75 19.31
C LYS A 95 -10.11 -14.90 20.18
N GLU A 96 -10.27 -14.79 21.50
CA GLU A 96 -9.18 -14.84 22.48
C GLU A 96 -8.16 -15.98 22.21
N ASN A 97 -6.87 -15.69 22.43
CA ASN A 97 -5.73 -16.61 22.32
C ASN A 97 -5.29 -17.01 20.90
N ILE A 98 -5.30 -16.08 19.95
CA ILE A 98 -4.59 -16.27 18.68
C ILE A 98 -3.07 -16.39 18.92
N LYS A 99 -2.40 -17.28 18.18
CA LYS A 99 -0.95 -17.47 18.32
C LYS A 99 -0.20 -16.23 17.80
N PRO A 100 0.95 -15.86 18.39
CA PRO A 100 1.78 -14.81 17.82
C PRO A 100 2.23 -15.16 16.39
N GLY A 101 2.20 -14.17 15.49
CA GLY A 101 2.60 -14.33 14.09
C GLY A 101 1.85 -13.43 13.13
N GLU A 102 2.24 -13.50 11.85
CA GLU A 102 1.58 -12.80 10.74
C GLU A 102 0.40 -13.61 10.20
N TYR A 103 -0.67 -12.90 9.87
CA TYR A 103 -1.93 -13.41 9.36
C TYR A 103 -2.37 -12.64 8.12
N THR A 104 -3.10 -13.30 7.22
CA THR A 104 -3.50 -12.69 5.95
C THR A 104 -4.98 -12.92 5.62
N PHE A 105 -5.57 -12.01 4.86
CA PHE A 105 -6.87 -12.17 4.21
C PHE A 105 -6.86 -11.42 2.88
N LEU A 106 -7.81 -11.67 1.98
CA LEU A 106 -7.96 -10.89 0.76
C LEU A 106 -9.09 -9.87 0.93
N LEU A 107 -8.82 -8.61 0.59
CA LEU A 107 -9.82 -7.57 0.44
C LEU A 107 -10.23 -7.50 -1.04
N GLY A 108 -11.42 -8.01 -1.34
CA GLY A 108 -12.00 -7.98 -2.68
C GLY A 108 -12.88 -6.76 -2.89
N MET A 109 -12.62 -6.02 -3.96
CA MET A 109 -13.37 -4.83 -4.38
C MET A 109 -13.81 -5.02 -5.82
N LYS A 110 -15.11 -5.13 -6.07
CA LYS A 110 -15.67 -5.34 -7.41
C LYS A 110 -16.65 -4.23 -7.74
N SER A 111 -16.46 -3.54 -8.86
CA SER A 111 -17.47 -2.61 -9.36
C SER A 111 -18.70 -3.38 -9.84
N ILE A 112 -19.87 -2.87 -9.49
CA ILE A 112 -21.17 -3.37 -9.90
C ILE A 112 -21.71 -2.36 -10.90
N GLY A 113 -22.06 -2.81 -12.11
CA GLY A 113 -22.73 -1.96 -13.08
C GLY A 113 -24.04 -1.41 -12.51
N ILE A 114 -24.22 -0.09 -12.59
CA ILE A 114 -25.49 0.55 -12.30
C ILE A 114 -26.25 0.62 -13.62
N PRO A 115 -27.39 -0.07 -13.80
CA PRO A 115 -28.17 0.08 -15.01
C PRO A 115 -28.70 1.51 -15.07
N PHE A 116 -28.29 2.28 -16.09
CA PHE A 116 -28.90 3.57 -16.38
C PHE A 116 -30.28 3.34 -16.95
N LEU A 117 -31.32 3.49 -16.12
CA LEU A 117 -32.66 3.73 -16.62
C LEU A 117 -32.70 5.21 -17.03
N GLY A 118 -32.42 5.48 -18.31
CA GLY A 118 -32.71 6.81 -18.86
C GLY A 118 -34.18 7.12 -18.65
N ASP A 119 -34.47 8.34 -18.18
CA ASP A 119 -35.81 8.86 -17.96
C ASP A 119 -36.71 8.43 -19.13
N GLY A 120 -37.74 7.64 -18.81
CA GLY A 120 -38.39 6.72 -19.73
C GLY A 120 -38.69 7.30 -21.10
N GLU A 121 -37.85 6.94 -22.08
CA GLU A 121 -38.17 6.75 -23.50
C GLU A 121 -36.89 6.19 -24.16
N ILE A 122 -36.85 4.87 -24.39
CA ILE A 122 -35.75 4.22 -25.12
C ILE A 122 -35.90 4.57 -26.60
N LYS A 123 -35.45 5.76 -27.01
CA LYS A 123 -35.43 6.15 -28.42
C LYS A 123 -34.10 5.88 -29.13
N ASN A 124 -33.02 5.64 -28.39
CA ASN A 124 -31.73 5.21 -28.95
C ASN A 124 -30.90 4.53 -27.85
N SER A 125 -30.93 3.20 -27.75
CA SER A 125 -30.01 2.46 -26.89
C SER A 125 -28.60 2.56 -27.50
N LYS A 126 -27.78 3.50 -27.02
CA LYS A 126 -26.34 3.44 -27.29
C LYS A 126 -25.82 2.13 -26.70
N PRO A 127 -25.07 1.31 -27.46
CA PRO A 127 -24.38 0.16 -26.88
C PRO A 127 -23.38 0.68 -25.85
N GLU A 128 -23.70 0.54 -24.57
CA GLU A 128 -22.80 0.93 -23.49
C GLU A 128 -22.08 -0.33 -23.02
N VAL A 129 -20.80 -0.45 -23.39
CA VAL A 129 -19.94 -1.51 -22.87
C VAL A 129 -19.55 -1.10 -21.45
N THR A 130 -20.24 -1.65 -20.45
CA THR A 130 -19.85 -1.45 -19.05
C THR A 130 -18.71 -2.41 -18.69
N MET A 131 -17.49 -1.89 -18.54
CA MET A 131 -16.37 -2.68 -18.00
C MET A 131 -16.45 -2.71 -16.48
N GLN A 132 -16.46 -3.91 -15.89
CA GLN A 132 -16.40 -4.08 -14.43
C GLN A 132 -14.96 -4.42 -14.02
N ALA A 133 -14.39 -3.58 -13.15
CA ALA A 133 -13.09 -3.83 -12.56
C ALA A 133 -13.26 -4.56 -11.22
N GLY A 134 -12.47 -5.61 -11.02
CA GLY A 134 -12.39 -6.36 -9.77
C GLY A 134 -10.95 -6.47 -9.31
N VAL A 135 -10.67 -6.04 -8.08
CA VAL A 135 -9.34 -6.10 -7.49
C VAL A 135 -9.41 -6.89 -6.19
N ASN A 136 -8.49 -7.83 -6.03
CA ASN A 136 -8.27 -8.53 -4.77
C ASN A 136 -6.89 -8.11 -4.24
N VAL A 137 -6.87 -7.47 -3.07
CA VAL A 137 -5.63 -7.02 -2.42
C VAL A 137 -5.34 -7.95 -1.25
N GLU A 138 -4.13 -8.48 -1.17
CA GLU A 138 -3.69 -9.25 -0.01
C GLU A 138 -3.39 -8.32 1.16
N MET A 139 -4.15 -8.49 2.23
CA MET A 139 -4.00 -7.74 3.47
C MET A 139 -3.27 -8.59 4.50
N SER A 140 -2.28 -7.99 5.16
CA SER A 140 -1.52 -8.61 6.24
C SER A 140 -1.84 -7.94 7.58
N CYS A 141 -1.80 -8.71 8.66
CA CYS A 141 -1.96 -8.29 10.05
C CYS A 141 -1.11 -9.18 10.95
N TYR A 142 -1.00 -8.86 12.24
CA TYR A 142 -0.16 -9.64 13.14
C TYR A 142 -0.70 -9.70 14.57
N ALA A 143 -0.37 -10.78 15.26
CA ALA A 143 -0.59 -10.95 16.69
C ALA A 143 0.74 -11.08 17.44
N GLY A 144 0.76 -10.57 18.68
CA GLY A 144 1.93 -10.61 19.56
C GLY A 144 2.93 -9.49 19.31
N ASN A 145 3.93 -9.42 20.20
CA ASN A 145 4.95 -8.37 20.18
C ASN A 145 6.01 -8.60 19.10
N ILE A 146 6.59 -7.50 18.62
CA ILE A 146 7.78 -7.46 17.77
C ILE A 146 8.97 -7.88 18.64
N LYS A 147 9.51 -9.09 18.44
CA LYS A 147 10.54 -9.63 19.34
C LYS A 147 11.98 -9.57 18.81
N ASN A 148 12.20 -9.46 17.50
CA ASN A 148 13.56 -9.50 16.94
C ASN A 148 13.89 -8.25 16.11
N TYR A 149 15.17 -7.88 16.10
CA TYR A 149 15.74 -6.88 15.20
C TYR A 149 15.95 -7.46 13.79
N PHE A 150 16.16 -6.59 12.81
CA PHE A 150 16.57 -7.03 11.47
C PHE A 150 18.04 -7.46 11.46
N ASP A 151 18.36 -8.48 10.68
CA ASP A 151 19.77 -8.85 10.44
C ASP A 151 20.29 -8.04 9.26
N ILE A 152 21.42 -7.36 9.42
CA ILE A 152 22.01 -6.54 8.35
C ILE A 152 23.27 -7.20 7.83
N LYS A 153 23.24 -7.63 6.57
CA LYS A 153 24.42 -8.17 5.87
C LYS A 153 25.13 -7.10 5.07
N ASN A 154 26.46 -7.15 5.12
CA ASN A 154 27.37 -6.29 4.38
C ASN A 154 27.08 -4.78 4.54
N PRO A 155 26.91 -4.25 5.77
CA PRO A 155 26.69 -2.83 5.97
C PRO A 155 27.94 -2.04 5.53
N GLN A 156 27.74 -1.06 4.65
CA GLN A 156 28.82 -0.19 4.17
C GLN A 156 28.37 1.27 4.11
N PHE A 157 29.20 2.15 4.68
CA PHE A 157 29.11 3.59 4.50
C PHE A 157 30.03 3.99 3.34
N TYR A 158 29.54 4.83 2.44
CA TYR A 158 30.34 5.34 1.33
C TYR A 158 30.00 6.79 1.00
N LYS A 159 30.92 7.47 0.31
CA LYS A 159 30.75 8.83 -0.19
C LYS A 159 30.62 8.80 -1.70
N LYS A 160 29.78 9.66 -2.27
CA LYS A 160 29.61 9.82 -3.71
C LYS A 160 29.53 11.30 -4.04
N VAL A 161 30.21 11.71 -5.10
CA VAL A 161 30.06 13.06 -5.68
C VAL A 161 28.81 13.04 -6.55
N GLU A 162 27.83 13.89 -6.23
CA GLU A 162 26.64 14.06 -7.07
C GLU A 162 26.93 15.02 -8.23
N LYS A 163 25.99 15.11 -9.18
CA LYS A 163 26.11 15.98 -10.38
C LYS A 163 26.33 17.47 -10.04
N ASP A 164 25.95 17.88 -8.83
CA ASP A 164 26.13 19.22 -8.27
C ASP A 164 27.54 19.47 -7.70
N GLY A 165 28.45 18.48 -7.79
CA GLY A 165 29.80 18.56 -7.21
C GLY A 165 29.84 18.34 -5.70
N VAL A 166 28.68 18.15 -5.04
CA VAL A 166 28.59 17.99 -3.58
C VAL A 166 28.85 16.54 -3.20
N ILE A 167 29.74 16.34 -2.22
CA ILE A 167 30.02 15.02 -1.65
C ILE A 167 28.90 14.66 -0.69
N LYS A 168 28.14 13.61 -1.01
CA LYS A 168 27.06 13.08 -0.17
C LYS A 168 27.42 11.72 0.42
N ARG A 169 26.95 11.45 1.64
CA ARG A 169 27.18 10.19 2.37
C ARG A 169 26.00 9.25 2.17
N TYR A 170 26.29 7.98 1.97
CA TYR A 170 25.30 6.95 1.73
C TYR A 170 25.54 5.76 2.65
N PHE A 171 24.45 5.06 2.98
CA PHE A 171 24.46 3.75 3.61
C PHE A 171 23.92 2.74 2.61
N LYS A 172 24.63 1.62 2.47
CA LYS A 172 24.12 0.43 1.78
C LYS A 172 24.25 -0.82 2.65
N GLY A 173 23.31 -1.74 2.50
CA GLY A 173 23.33 -3.03 3.17
C GLY A 173 22.11 -3.85 2.79
N LYS A 174 22.17 -5.15 3.05
CA LYS A 174 21.06 -6.08 2.84
C LYS A 174 20.36 -6.32 4.17
N VAL A 175 19.11 -5.92 4.28
CA VAL A 175 18.28 -6.06 5.50
C VAL A 175 17.49 -7.35 5.38
N LEU A 176 17.63 -8.25 6.35
CA LEU A 176 16.90 -9.52 6.41
C LEU A 176 15.89 -9.45 7.55
N ASN A 177 14.67 -9.92 7.27
CA ASN A 177 13.58 -9.92 8.24
C ASN A 177 13.35 -11.33 8.79
N ASN A 178 13.79 -11.56 10.01
CA ASN A 178 13.53 -12.80 10.77
C ASN A 178 12.71 -12.52 12.04
N THR A 179 11.85 -11.49 11.99
CA THR A 179 11.16 -10.98 13.17
C THR A 179 9.83 -11.67 13.46
N GLY A 180 9.32 -12.47 12.53
CA GLY A 180 8.03 -13.17 12.68
C GLY A 180 6.87 -12.53 11.91
N ARG A 181 7.04 -11.33 11.34
CA ARG A 181 6.04 -10.64 10.50
C ARG A 181 6.67 -9.73 9.44
N GLY A 182 5.89 -9.33 8.44
CA GLY A 182 6.27 -8.30 7.48
C GLY A 182 6.08 -6.87 8.02
N TYR A 183 6.79 -5.93 7.41
CA TYR A 183 6.66 -4.49 7.67
C TYR A 183 6.64 -3.72 6.37
N GLU A 184 5.89 -2.64 6.33
CA GLU A 184 6.23 -1.53 5.46
C GLU A 184 7.45 -0.83 6.07
N ILE A 185 8.65 -1.08 5.54
CA ILE A 185 9.88 -0.68 6.21
C ILE A 185 10.26 0.75 5.84
N GLY A 186 10.49 1.57 6.85
CA GLY A 186 11.12 2.87 6.74
C GLY A 186 12.56 2.83 7.23
N VAL A 187 13.43 3.65 6.63
CA VAL A 187 14.77 3.91 7.16
C VAL A 187 14.79 5.33 7.71
N GLY A 188 14.90 5.43 9.03
CA GLY A 188 14.94 6.67 9.78
C GLY A 188 16.34 7.11 10.17
N PHE A 189 16.48 8.41 10.48
CA PHE A 189 17.74 9.01 10.90
C PHE A 189 17.56 9.82 12.18
N TYR A 190 18.43 9.58 13.17
CA TYR A 190 18.51 10.40 14.38
C TYR A 190 19.72 11.32 14.32
N ASP A 191 19.56 12.55 14.84
CA ASP A 191 20.65 13.49 15.07
C ASP A 191 21.46 13.14 16.35
N ALA A 192 22.36 14.04 16.75
CA ALA A 192 23.14 13.88 17.98
C ALA A 192 22.31 13.95 19.27
N ASN A 193 21.15 14.61 19.23
CA ASN A 193 20.24 14.78 20.36
C ASN A 193 19.19 13.66 20.45
N ASN A 194 19.28 12.65 19.57
CA ASN A 194 18.29 11.59 19.40
C ASN A 194 16.91 12.08 18.90
N THR A 195 16.88 13.18 18.13
CA THR A 195 15.67 13.69 17.47
C THR A 195 15.51 13.04 16.09
N LEU A 196 14.32 12.48 15.81
CA LEU A 196 14.04 11.83 14.52
C LEU A 196 13.99 12.90 13.43
N MET A 197 14.93 12.85 12.50
CA MET A 197 15.09 13.88 11.48
C MET A 197 14.22 13.62 10.24
N ASP A 198 14.24 12.38 9.77
CA ASP A 198 13.61 11.96 8.53
C ASP A 198 13.38 10.44 8.55
N VAL A 199 12.35 9.97 7.86
CA VAL A 199 12.07 8.54 7.63
C VAL A 199 11.69 8.35 6.17
N LYS A 200 12.48 7.53 5.47
CA LYS A 200 12.24 7.23 4.05
C LYS A 200 11.65 5.82 3.91
N ALA A 201 10.42 5.74 3.42
CA ALA A 201 9.78 4.48 3.06
C ALA A 201 10.60 3.71 2.01
N LYS A 202 10.67 2.38 2.14
CA LYS A 202 11.40 1.49 1.23
C LYS A 202 10.56 0.38 0.62
N GLY A 203 9.30 0.26 1.01
CA GLY A 203 8.41 -0.81 0.55
C GLY A 203 8.19 -1.89 1.61
N ARG A 204 7.42 -2.90 1.23
CA ARG A 204 7.15 -4.06 2.09
C ARG A 204 8.34 -5.00 2.17
N LEU A 205 8.83 -5.27 3.39
CA LEU A 205 9.78 -6.32 3.71
C LEU A 205 9.07 -7.48 4.41
N VAL A 206 8.72 -8.52 3.64
CA VAL A 206 8.02 -9.73 4.11
C VAL A 206 8.87 -10.51 5.12
N ASN A 207 8.23 -11.21 6.06
CA ASN A 207 8.93 -12.12 6.96
C ASN A 207 9.74 -13.18 6.20
N LYS A 208 10.92 -13.53 6.71
CA LYS A 208 11.90 -14.44 6.11
C LYS A 208 12.42 -14.03 4.73
N SER A 209 12.27 -12.76 4.37
CA SER A 209 12.80 -12.20 3.13
C SER A 209 13.87 -11.15 3.40
N SER A 210 14.40 -10.56 2.33
CA SER A 210 15.46 -9.56 2.42
C SER A 210 15.25 -8.43 1.42
N MET A 211 15.73 -7.24 1.75
CA MET A 211 15.71 -6.07 0.91
C MET A 211 17.08 -5.39 0.89
N ASP A 212 17.53 -5.01 -0.30
CA ASP A 212 18.71 -4.17 -0.44
C ASP A 212 18.33 -2.72 -0.15
N VAL A 213 18.99 -2.13 0.83
CA VAL A 213 18.85 -0.72 1.17
C VAL A 213 20.05 0.01 0.61
N ASN A 214 19.79 1.05 -0.18
CA ASN A 214 20.74 2.07 -0.51
C ASN A 214 20.08 3.44 -0.28
N ILE A 215 20.68 4.28 0.55
CA ILE A 215 20.04 5.51 1.00
C ILE A 215 21.03 6.64 1.30
N LEU A 216 20.64 7.83 0.87
CA LEU A 216 21.30 9.08 1.22
C LEU A 216 21.10 9.37 2.71
N ILE A 217 22.21 9.56 3.41
CA ILE A 217 22.26 9.97 4.81
C ILE A 217 22.11 11.50 4.88
N PRO A 218 21.10 12.03 5.59
CA PRO A 218 20.97 13.46 5.81
C PRO A 218 22.19 14.06 6.50
N ASN A 219 22.47 15.34 6.22
CA ASN A 219 23.49 16.07 6.97
C ASN A 219 23.13 16.07 8.47
N GLN A 220 24.14 16.03 9.34
CA GLN A 220 24.01 15.97 10.81
C GLN A 220 23.49 14.65 11.41
N ALA A 221 22.99 13.71 10.60
CA ALA A 221 22.58 12.40 11.09
C ALA A 221 23.74 11.65 11.79
N LYS A 222 23.46 11.06 12.95
CA LYS A 222 24.39 10.26 13.77
C LYS A 222 24.01 8.80 13.87
N LYS A 223 22.72 8.47 13.72
CA LYS A 223 22.25 7.08 13.78
C LYS A 223 21.24 6.79 12.68
N ILE A 224 21.23 5.55 12.20
CA ILE A 224 20.21 4.99 11.32
C ILE A 224 19.33 4.07 12.15
N VAL A 225 18.02 4.13 11.94
CA VAL A 225 17.05 3.23 12.57
C VAL A 225 16.09 2.66 11.54
N PHE A 226 15.51 1.51 11.83
CA PHE A 226 14.42 0.96 11.03
C PHE A 226 13.08 1.24 11.68
N TYR A 227 12.09 1.51 10.84
CA TYR A 227 10.77 1.97 11.23
C TYR A 227 9.71 1.02 10.66
N ASP A 228 8.70 0.68 11.45
CA ASP A 228 7.40 0.23 10.94
C ASP A 228 6.68 1.49 10.46
N TYR A 229 6.76 1.75 9.15
CA TYR A 229 6.31 3.00 8.55
C TYR A 229 4.80 3.19 8.71
N ASN A 230 4.03 2.11 8.59
CA ASN A 230 2.57 2.15 8.70
C ASN A 230 2.08 2.37 10.14
N ASN A 231 2.82 1.86 11.13
CA ASN A 231 2.46 2.02 12.54
C ASN A 231 3.22 3.14 13.26
N GLN A 232 4.13 3.81 12.56
CA GLN A 232 4.96 4.91 13.06
C GLN A 232 5.82 4.56 14.29
N ILE A 233 6.31 3.32 14.38
CA ILE A 233 7.09 2.82 15.52
C ILE A 233 8.49 2.39 15.06
N VAL A 234 9.52 2.69 15.87
CA VAL A 234 10.89 2.21 15.64
C VAL A 234 10.96 0.70 15.91
N VAL A 235 11.59 -0.07 15.02
CA VAL A 235 11.82 -1.53 15.19
C VAL A 235 13.01 -1.81 16.13
N GLY A 236 13.29 -0.91 17.07
CA GLY A 236 14.33 -0.95 18.11
C GLY A 236 15.81 -0.98 17.66
N GLN A 237 16.11 -1.29 16.41
CA GLN A 237 17.49 -1.37 15.91
C GLN A 237 18.08 0.02 15.61
N GLN A 238 19.32 0.25 16.05
CA GLN A 238 20.09 1.47 15.75
C GLN A 238 21.49 1.14 15.22
N ILE A 239 21.92 1.88 14.19
CA ILE A 239 23.27 1.77 13.61
C ILE A 239 23.95 3.13 13.75
N THR A 240 25.07 3.18 14.46
CA THR A 240 25.87 4.41 14.56
C THR A 240 26.58 4.68 13.23
N ILE A 241 26.42 5.91 12.73
CA ILE A 241 27.04 6.37 11.50
C ILE A 241 28.51 6.71 11.77
N LYS A 242 29.42 6.05 11.05
CA LYS A 242 30.86 6.33 11.07
C LYS A 242 31.22 7.46 10.11
#